data_AF-A0A8J2V5T2-F1
#
_entry.id   AF-A0A8J2V5T2-F1
#
_cell.length_a   1.000
_cell.length_b   1.000
_cell.length_c   1.000
_cell.angle_alpha   90.00
_cell.angle_beta   90.00
_cell.angle_gamma   90.00
#
_symmetry.space_group_name_H-M   'P 1'
#
loop_
_entity.id
_entity.type
_entity.pdbx_description
1 polymer ?
#
loop_
_entity_poly.entity_id
_entity_poly.type
_entity_poly.pdbx_seq_one_letter_code
_entity_poly.pdbx_strand_id
1 'polypeptide(L)'
;MAKKPGKSTKSSSGKSNRGRERDPDIKVTQENAPKKKSVGPVQFWNQVISEGKKVTWTSRNETFASTIMVLIMVVIMSLFFLLVDQLLRIVVQFILGL
;
A
#
# COMPACT_ATOMS: atom_id res chain seq x y z
N MET A 1 50.12 33.37 -18.97
CA MET A 1 50.70 32.09 -18.51
C MET A 1 50.33 31.02 -19.51
N ALA A 2 51.34 30.38 -20.10
CA ALA A 2 51.28 29.75 -21.41
C ALA A 2 50.82 28.28 -21.40
N LYS A 3 50.11 27.95 -22.48
CA LYS A 3 49.76 26.63 -23.03
C LYS A 3 50.92 25.61 -22.90
N LYS A 4 50.65 24.40 -22.39
CA LYS A 4 51.55 23.25 -22.54
C LYS A 4 50.91 22.20 -23.46
N PRO A 5 51.30 22.14 -24.74
CA PRO A 5 51.08 20.99 -25.62
C PRO A 5 52.40 20.23 -25.85
N GLY A 6 52.34 18.90 -25.89
CA GLY A 6 53.51 18.06 -26.21
C GLY A 6 53.13 16.62 -26.55
N LYS A 7 52.89 16.36 -27.85
CA LYS A 7 52.88 15.04 -28.51
C LYS A 7 54.31 14.62 -28.86
N SER A 8 54.64 13.33 -28.76
CA SER A 8 55.53 12.57 -29.66
C SER A 8 55.46 11.07 -29.32
N THR A 9 54.78 10.23 -30.11
CA THR A 9 55.29 9.35 -31.21
C THR A 9 56.12 8.15 -30.72
N LYS A 10 55.55 6.93 -30.67
CA LYS A 10 55.48 5.84 -31.69
C LYS A 10 56.75 4.96 -31.82
N SER A 11 56.62 3.67 -31.47
CA SER A 11 57.22 2.47 -32.12
C SER A 11 56.75 1.23 -31.34
N SER A 12 55.80 0.38 -31.79
CA SER A 12 55.79 -0.56 -32.92
C SER A 12 56.75 -1.75 -32.80
N SER A 13 56.31 -2.82 -32.11
CA SER A 13 56.60 -4.23 -32.41
C SER A 13 55.71 -5.05 -31.46
N GLY A 14 54.79 -5.92 -31.87
CA GLY A 14 54.76 -6.81 -33.01
C GLY A 14 54.43 -8.19 -32.43
N LYS A 15 53.15 -8.58 -32.41
CA LYS A 15 52.77 -10.01 -32.47
C LYS A 15 51.30 -10.19 -32.82
N SER A 16 51.11 -10.55 -34.08
CA SER A 16 49.92 -11.19 -34.61
C SER A 16 49.65 -12.52 -33.89
N ASN A 17 48.41 -12.75 -33.47
CA ASN A 17 47.85 -14.09 -33.41
C ASN A 17 46.38 -14.03 -33.84
N ARG A 18 46.18 -14.15 -35.16
CA ARG A 18 44.90 -14.57 -35.74
C ARG A 18 44.92 -16.09 -35.80
N GLY A 19 44.13 -16.73 -34.95
CA GLY A 19 43.66 -18.10 -35.10
C GLY A 19 42.18 -18.11 -34.72
N ARG A 20 41.28 -18.20 -35.72
CA ARG A 20 40.38 -19.33 -35.99
C ARG A 20 39.41 -19.62 -34.81
N GLU A 21 38.19 -19.09 -34.82
CA GLU A 21 37.00 -19.65 -35.50
C GLU A 21 36.30 -20.75 -34.65
N ARG A 22 35.08 -20.42 -34.20
CA ARG A 22 33.95 -21.28 -33.80
C ARG A 22 33.93 -21.90 -32.40
N ASP A 23 33.63 -21.07 -31.40
CA ASP A 23 32.70 -21.50 -30.35
C ASP A 23 31.26 -21.31 -30.85
N PRO A 24 30.43 -22.37 -30.92
CA PRO A 24 28.99 -22.21 -31.04
C PRO A 24 28.43 -21.75 -29.69
N ASP A 25 28.62 -20.48 -29.36
CA ASP A 25 27.93 -19.85 -28.23
C ASP A 25 26.48 -19.54 -28.64
N ILE A 26 25.72 -20.60 -28.89
CA ILE A 26 24.26 -20.57 -28.85
C ILE A 26 23.87 -21.20 -27.52
N LYS A 27 24.21 -20.50 -26.42
CA LYS A 27 23.46 -20.67 -25.18
C LYS A 27 22.36 -19.64 -25.13
N VAL A 28 21.23 -20.08 -25.68
CA VAL A 28 19.88 -19.76 -25.23
C VAL A 28 19.62 -18.25 -25.18
N THR A 29 19.26 -17.69 -26.33
CA THR A 29 18.22 -16.66 -26.35
C THR A 29 17.05 -17.22 -25.55
N GLN A 30 16.94 -16.84 -24.28
CA GLN A 30 15.74 -17.05 -23.49
C GLN A 30 14.66 -16.20 -24.14
N GLU A 31 13.96 -16.87 -25.02
CA GLU A 31 12.67 -16.56 -25.60
C GLU A 31 11.73 -15.98 -24.53
N ASN A 32 11.06 -14.92 -24.94
CA ASN A 32 9.85 -14.41 -24.33
C ASN A 32 8.86 -15.54 -24.00
N ALA A 33 8.89 -16.04 -22.77
CA ALA A 33 7.73 -16.66 -22.17
C ALA A 33 7.26 -15.71 -21.06
N PRO A 34 6.11 -15.01 -21.21
CA PRO A 34 5.50 -14.36 -20.06
C PRO A 34 5.14 -15.48 -19.10
N LYS A 35 6.00 -15.74 -18.10
CA LYS A 35 5.63 -16.55 -16.95
C LYS A 35 4.36 -15.91 -16.45
N LYS A 36 3.23 -16.58 -16.67
CA LYS A 36 1.93 -16.14 -16.23
C LYS A 36 2.14 -15.81 -14.77
N LYS A 37 2.12 -14.51 -14.44
CA LYS A 37 2.11 -14.04 -13.06
C LYS A 37 0.75 -14.45 -12.54
N SER A 38 0.57 -15.75 -12.28
CA SER A 38 -0.47 -16.18 -11.37
C SER A 38 -0.11 -15.44 -10.11
N VAL A 39 -0.92 -14.43 -9.80
CA VAL A 39 -0.92 -13.74 -8.54
C VAL A 39 -0.99 -14.82 -7.47
N GLY A 40 0.19 -15.21 -6.99
CA GLY A 40 0.30 -16.22 -5.96
C GLY A 40 -0.21 -15.61 -4.68
N PRO A 41 -0.67 -16.42 -3.71
CA PRO A 41 -1.10 -15.94 -2.39
C PRO A 41 -0.08 -14.96 -1.76
N VAL A 42 1.22 -15.22 -2.02
CA VAL A 42 2.35 -14.38 -1.56
C VAL A 42 2.42 -13.02 -2.27
N GLN A 43 2.07 -12.94 -3.56
CA GLN A 43 2.10 -11.68 -4.32
C GLN A 43 0.89 -10.79 -3.99
N PHE A 44 -0.27 -11.38 -3.71
CA PHE A 44 -1.45 -10.67 -3.24
C PHE A 44 -1.23 -9.99 -1.88
N TRP A 45 -0.53 -10.64 -0.95
CA TRP A 45 -0.21 -10.04 0.35
C TRP A 45 0.59 -8.75 0.21
N ASN A 46 1.58 -8.75 -0.69
CA ASN A 46 2.38 -7.57 -1.00
C ASN A 46 1.54 -6.46 -1.66
N GLN A 47 0.59 -6.83 -2.53
CA GLN A 47 -0.38 -5.88 -3.10
C GLN A 47 -1.30 -5.28 -2.02
N VAL A 48 -1.83 -6.08 -1.10
CA VAL A 48 -2.70 -5.61 -0.01
C VAL A 48 -1.95 -4.65 0.92
N ILE A 49 -0.68 -4.92 1.24
CA ILE A 49 0.12 -3.97 2.03
C ILE A 49 0.38 -2.68 1.24
N SER A 50 0.65 -2.78 -0.06
CA SER A 50 0.88 -1.60 -0.92
C SER A 50 -0.38 -0.72 -1.08
N GLU A 51 -1.56 -1.32 -1.13
CA GLU A 51 -2.86 -0.62 -1.14
C GLU A 51 -3.25 -0.14 0.26
N GLY A 52 -2.95 -0.91 1.30
CA GLY A 52 -3.19 -0.55 2.70
C GLY A 52 -2.43 0.69 3.14
N LYS A 53 -1.24 0.97 2.57
CA LYS A 53 -0.50 2.22 2.78
C LYS A 53 -1.21 3.47 2.26
N LYS A 54 -2.17 3.32 1.33
CA LYS A 54 -2.99 4.43 0.85
C LYS A 54 -4.16 4.73 1.78
N VAL A 55 -4.48 3.81 2.71
CA VAL A 55 -5.51 4.01 3.72
C VAL A 55 -4.92 4.88 4.82
N THR A 56 -5.02 6.19 4.64
CA THR A 56 -4.79 7.14 5.74
C THR A 56 -5.97 7.02 6.69
N TRP A 57 -5.80 6.31 7.80
CA TRP A 57 -6.81 6.32 8.85
C TRP A 57 -6.88 7.72 9.45
N THR A 58 -8.10 8.18 9.73
CA THR A 58 -8.35 9.52 10.28
C THR A 58 -7.54 9.70 11.57
N SER A 59 -7.10 10.93 11.84
CA SER A 59 -6.34 11.21 13.06
C SER A 59 -7.18 10.84 14.29
N ARG A 60 -6.58 10.21 15.32
CA ARG A 60 -7.30 9.77 16.53
C ARG A 60 -8.17 10.89 17.13
N ASN A 61 -7.72 12.13 17.02
CA ASN A 61 -8.42 13.31 17.53
C ASN A 61 -9.75 13.57 16.81
N GLU A 62 -9.82 13.31 15.50
CA GLU A 62 -11.04 13.46 14.69
C GLU A 62 -12.03 12.33 15.01
N THR A 63 -11.53 11.12 15.25
CA THR A 63 -12.34 9.99 15.73
C THR A 63 -12.97 10.28 17.10
N PHE A 64 -12.20 10.89 18.00
CA PHE A 64 -12.72 11.29 19.31
C PHE A 64 -13.79 12.37 19.18
N ALA A 65 -13.57 13.39 18.34
CA ALA A 65 -14.55 14.44 18.12
C ALA A 65 -15.86 13.90 17.55
N SER A 66 -15.79 13.02 16.54
CA SER A 66 -16.97 12.36 15.97
C SER A 66 -17.68 11.44 16.96
N THR A 67 -16.93 10.71 17.79
CA THR A 67 -17.52 9.87 18.86
C THR A 67 -18.24 10.72 19.92
N ILE A 68 -17.66 11.85 20.32
CA ILE A 68 -18.25 12.76 21.30
C ILE A 68 -19.57 13.34 20.79
N MET A 69 -19.63 13.75 19.53
CA MET A 69 -20.87 14.28 18.95
C MET A 69 -22.00 13.24 19.00
N VAL A 70 -21.67 11.96 18.73
CA VAL A 70 -22.64 10.86 18.79
C VAL A 70 -23.03 10.56 20.24
N LEU A 71 -22.06 10.57 21.17
CA LEU A 71 -22.34 10.37 22.60
C LEU A 71 -23.33 11.40 23.14
N ILE A 72 -23.19 12.68 22.78
CA ILE A 72 -24.13 13.73 23.21
C ILE A 72 -25.55 13.39 22.73
N MET A 73 -25.73 13.02 21.47
CA MET A 73 -27.03 12.61 20.93
C MET A 73 -27.58 11.39 21.67
N VAL A 74 -26.74 10.37 21.91
CA VAL A 74 -27.14 9.15 22.61
C VAL A 74 -27.60 9.45 24.04
N VAL A 75 -26.94 10.36 24.75
CA VAL A 75 -27.34 10.79 26.09
C VAL A 75 -28.70 11.50 26.06
N ILE A 76 -28.94 12.37 25.09
CA ILE A 76 -30.25 13.03 24.95
C ILE A 76 -31.33 11.99 24.65
N MET A 77 -31.08 11.07 23.73
CA MET A 77 -32.02 10.00 23.38
C MET A 77 -32.29 9.08 24.58
N SER A 78 -31.28 8.71 25.37
CA SER A 78 -31.48 7.82 26.53
C SER A 78 -32.33 8.49 27.61
N LEU A 79 -32.16 9.79 27.84
CA LEU A 79 -33.03 10.56 28.74
C LEU A 79 -34.47 10.62 28.22
N PHE A 80 -34.67 10.83 26.91
CA PHE A 80 -36.00 10.81 26.30
C PHE A 80 -36.66 9.43 26.45
N PHE A 81 -35.93 8.35 26.15
CA PHE A 81 -36.44 6.99 26.33
C PHE A 81 -36.83 6.71 27.78
N LEU A 82 -36.02 7.15 28.75
CA LEU A 82 -36.34 6.98 30.17
C LEU A 82 -37.68 7.63 30.55
N LEU A 83 -37.98 8.82 30.00
CA LEU A 83 -39.27 9.48 30.21
C LEU A 83 -40.42 8.71 29.54
N VAL A 84 -40.21 8.23 28.33
CA VAL A 84 -41.19 7.41 27.61
C VAL A 84 -41.46 6.10 28.35
N ASP A 85 -40.43 5.45 28.89
CA ASP A 85 -40.57 4.23 29.69
C ASP A 85 -41.40 4.48 30.95
N GLN A 86 -41.21 5.63 31.60
CA GLN A 86 -42.04 6.02 32.75
C GLN A 86 -43.50 6.26 32.33
N LEU A 87 -43.72 6.96 31.22
CA LEU A 87 -45.06 7.21 30.70
C LEU A 87 -45.77 5.90 30.34
N LEU A 88 -45.07 4.99 29.67
CA LEU A 88 -45.59 3.67 29.32
C LEU A 88 -45.92 2.86 30.56
N ARG A 89 -45.11 2.91 31.64
CA ARG A 89 -45.44 2.25 32.90
C ARG A 89 -46.78 2.73 33.46
N ILE A 90 -47.00 4.04 33.49
CA ILE A 90 -48.26 4.63 34.01
C ILE A 90 -49.45 4.21 33.13
N VAL A 91 -49.29 4.31 31.80
CA VAL A 91 -50.35 3.93 30.85
C VAL A 91 -50.69 2.44 30.96
N VAL A 92 -49.68 1.58 31.08
CA VAL A 92 -49.88 0.14 31.24
C VAL A 92 -50.54 -0.19 32.57
N GLN A 93 -50.14 0.46 33.68
CA GLN A 93 -50.80 0.30 34.98
C GLN A 93 -52.29 0.69 34.89
N PHE A 94 -52.58 1.84 34.25
CA PHE A 94 -53.95 2.30 34.04
C PHE A 94 -54.79 1.32 33.20
N ILE A 95 -54.21 0.75 32.13
CA ILE A 95 -54.91 -0.24 31.28
C ILE A 95 -55.12 -1.56 32.00
N LEU A 96 -54.14 -2.02 32.79
CA LEU A 96 -54.24 -3.24 33.58
C LEU A 96 -55.17 -3.06 34.81
N GLY A 97 -55.64 -1.84 35.07
CA GLY A 97 -56.55 -1.52 36.16
C GLY A 97 -55.89 -1.57 37.54
N LEU A 98 -54.57 -1.42 37.60
CA LEU A 98 -53.79 -1.26 38.84
C LEU A 98 -53.76 0.21 39.28
#